data_AF-W7TTV6-F1
#
_entry.id   AF-W7TTV6-F1
#
_cell.length_a   1.000
_cell.length_b   1.000
_cell.length_c   1.000
_cell.angle_alpha   90.00
_cell.angle_beta   90.00
_cell.angle_gamma   90.00
#
_symmetry.space_group_name_H-M   'P 1'
#
loop_
_entity.id
_entity.type
_entity.pdbx_description
1 polymer ?
#
loop_
_entity_poly.entity_id
_entity_poly.type
_entity_poly.pdbx_seq_one_letter_code
_entity_poly.pdbx_strand_id
1 'polypeptide(L)'
;MVYSHSWSAFFAPPSSVSHVAMRANGGSWFSAHPSSSGSVHTTLLEKTRSQQSQRRQQKSIVGEEQSSSHHRRDLLRKALAFGGLLLGNTAVQTLSPWRQPLHLVTRFTDPASASELGGGMPQFEAQAMSTGRAAEFIKQHCQGILRAYNETGATPVFLYRGENINRPTLLKCPPDLMDVNTYQEGKEAAAFFAKMEEAMEGLPVRPSLGHLATSDMRSAAAWGTPCSVWPLGNELHYAWLRDAKAFWPVRAEKRDISVDDIRACVKREIQVDQNLDMAVKMGHEVMLSTGEFGFLVVPVAYEREVRARLGLGYE
;
A
#
# COMPACT_ATOMS: atom_id res chain seq x y z
N MET A 1 -50.30 11.28 28.63
CA MET A 1 -50.30 12.37 29.64
C MET A 1 -48.89 12.44 30.24
N VAL A 2 -47.96 13.21 29.64
CA VAL A 2 -47.43 14.54 30.08
C VAL A 2 -47.07 14.52 31.59
N TYR A 3 -45.82 14.64 32.07
CA TYR A 3 -44.76 15.66 31.92
C TYR A 3 -43.35 15.00 32.09
N SER A 4 -42.32 15.26 31.25
CA SER A 4 -41.39 16.41 31.22
C SER A 4 -40.64 16.66 32.53
N HIS A 5 -39.31 16.48 32.57
CA HIS A 5 -38.35 17.40 33.22
C HIS A 5 -37.04 17.43 32.40
N SER A 6 -36.69 18.66 32.00
CA SER A 6 -35.55 19.09 31.18
C SER A 6 -34.38 19.50 32.07
N TRP A 7 -33.15 19.19 31.66
CA TRP A 7 -31.94 19.91 32.10
C TRP A 7 -31.16 20.34 30.85
N SER A 8 -31.17 21.65 30.59
CA SER A 8 -30.31 22.32 29.62
C SER A 8 -29.24 23.09 30.40
N ALA A 9 -27.96 22.83 30.10
CA ALA A 9 -26.85 23.67 30.55
C ALA A 9 -26.24 24.35 29.32
N PHE A 10 -26.38 25.68 29.32
CA PHE A 10 -25.74 26.62 28.42
C PHE A 10 -24.23 26.66 28.63
N PHE A 11 -23.46 26.62 27.54
CA PHE A 11 -22.17 27.30 27.48
C PHE A 11 -22.11 28.11 26.18
N ALA A 12 -22.03 29.43 26.34
CA ALA A 12 -21.78 30.39 25.28
C ALA A 12 -20.27 30.48 24.95
N PRO A 13 -19.90 30.86 23.72
CA PRO A 13 -18.50 30.94 23.28
C PRO A 13 -17.86 32.29 23.64
N PRO A 14 -16.54 32.36 23.88
CA PRO A 14 -15.84 33.64 23.88
C PRO A 14 -15.53 34.11 22.46
N SER A 15 -15.76 35.40 22.31
CA SER A 15 -15.70 36.25 21.13
C SER A 15 -14.28 36.56 20.65
N SER A 16 -14.22 36.83 19.34
CA SER A 16 -13.14 37.45 18.57
C SER A 16 -12.71 38.81 19.11
N VAL A 17 -11.39 39.09 19.13
CA VAL A 17 -10.84 40.46 19.15
C VAL A 17 -9.65 40.59 18.19
N SER A 18 -9.90 41.39 17.15
CA SER A 18 -9.10 42.42 16.47
C SER A 18 -7.59 42.31 16.27
N HIS A 19 -7.24 42.45 14.98
CA HIS A 19 -5.99 42.97 14.44
C HIS A 19 -5.46 44.22 15.16
N VAL A 20 -4.16 44.22 15.47
CA VAL A 20 -3.35 45.44 15.62
C VAL A 20 -2.10 45.27 14.75
N ALA A 21 -2.02 46.09 13.70
CA ALA A 21 -0.80 46.33 12.96
C ALA A 21 0.02 47.41 13.71
N MET A 22 1.31 47.15 13.95
CA MET A 22 2.27 48.20 14.27
C MET A 22 3.56 48.03 13.47
N ARG A 23 3.90 49.12 12.77
CA ARG A 23 5.17 49.43 12.11
C ARG A 23 6.11 50.07 13.15
N ALA A 24 7.39 49.71 13.15
CA ALA A 24 8.52 50.58 13.52
C ALA A 24 9.80 49.94 12.93
N ASN A 25 10.44 50.54 11.92
CA ASN A 25 11.53 51.53 11.99
C ASN A 25 12.77 51.11 12.81
N GLY A 26 13.81 50.75 12.05
CA GLY A 26 15.19 51.26 12.11
C GLY A 26 15.85 51.57 13.46
N GLY A 27 16.97 50.91 13.73
CA GLY A 27 17.91 51.29 14.78
C GLY A 27 19.17 50.43 14.79
N SER A 28 20.19 50.86 14.03
CA SER A 28 21.58 50.39 14.13
C SER A 28 22.18 50.76 15.48
N TRP A 29 22.76 49.80 16.20
CA TRP A 29 23.70 50.05 17.30
C TRP A 29 24.86 49.06 17.24
N PHE A 30 26.07 49.59 17.06
CA PHE A 30 27.34 48.95 17.38
C PHE A 30 27.43 48.68 18.88
N SER A 31 28.01 47.55 19.29
CA SER A 31 29.09 47.50 20.30
C SER A 31 29.67 46.10 20.53
N ALA A 32 31.00 46.06 20.40
CA ALA A 32 32.02 45.39 21.22
C ALA A 32 31.98 43.88 21.54
N HIS A 33 33.10 43.24 21.19
CA HIS A 33 33.62 41.95 21.68
C HIS A 33 33.74 41.89 23.21
N PRO A 34 33.82 40.67 23.78
CA PRO A 34 35.15 40.14 24.08
C PRO A 34 35.38 38.69 23.63
N SER A 35 36.64 38.47 23.32
CA SER A 35 37.36 37.22 23.09
C SER A 35 37.13 36.12 24.13
N SER A 36 36.91 34.89 23.64
CA SER A 36 37.36 33.68 24.33
C SER A 36 37.86 32.64 23.33
N SER A 37 39.12 32.26 23.55
CA SER A 37 39.91 31.26 22.86
C SER A 37 39.49 29.85 23.27
N GLY A 38 39.21 28.97 22.30
CA GLY A 38 38.93 27.56 22.53
C GLY A 38 39.35 26.72 21.32
N SER A 39 40.52 26.11 21.43
CA SER A 39 41.14 25.20 20.45
C SER A 39 40.35 23.89 20.31
N VAL A 40 39.87 23.57 19.10
CA VAL A 40 39.47 22.21 18.70
C VAL A 40 39.89 21.97 17.25
N HIS A 41 41.08 21.40 17.05
CA HIS A 41 41.55 20.98 15.73
C HIS A 41 42.33 19.67 15.86
N THR A 42 41.64 18.54 15.96
CA THR A 42 42.19 17.19 15.64
C THR A 42 41.11 16.13 15.83
N THR A 43 40.21 15.93 14.86
CA THR A 43 39.42 14.67 14.74
C THR A 43 38.85 14.41 13.34
N LEU A 44 39.20 15.21 12.31
CA LEU A 44 38.62 15.05 10.97
C LEU A 44 39.47 14.22 9.98
N LEU A 45 40.68 13.82 10.34
CA LEU A 45 41.63 13.15 9.42
C LEU A 45 41.71 11.62 9.56
N GLU A 46 41.15 11.02 10.61
CA GLU A 46 41.15 9.55 10.78
C GLU A 46 39.92 8.85 10.20
N LYS A 47 38.79 9.57 10.02
CA LYS A 47 37.57 8.97 9.43
C LYS A 47 37.67 8.71 7.93
N THR A 48 38.51 9.43 7.20
CA THR A 48 38.66 9.28 5.74
C THR A 48 39.55 8.11 5.32
N ARG A 49 40.49 7.67 6.17
CA ARG A 49 41.35 6.49 5.86
C ARG A 49 40.62 5.15 6.05
N SER A 50 39.69 5.06 7.00
CA SER A 50 38.92 3.84 7.25
C SER A 50 37.96 3.49 6.10
N GLN A 51 37.28 4.47 5.51
CA GLN A 51 36.36 4.24 4.39
C GLN A 51 37.05 3.83 3.08
N GLN A 52 38.30 4.26 2.87
CA GLN A 52 39.04 3.93 1.65
C GLN A 52 39.58 2.49 1.66
N SER A 53 39.83 1.91 2.85
CA SER A 53 40.23 0.51 3.00
C SER A 53 39.07 -0.45 2.77
N GLN A 54 37.85 -0.12 3.23
CA GLN A 54 36.66 -0.95 3.01
C GLN A 54 36.24 -1.02 1.53
N ARG A 55 36.40 0.08 0.77
CA ARG A 55 36.13 0.08 -0.68
C ARG A 55 37.11 -0.78 -1.50
N ARG A 56 38.32 -1.03 -1.01
CA ARG A 56 39.29 -1.90 -1.69
C ARG A 56 38.98 -3.39 -1.47
N GLN A 57 38.42 -3.76 -0.33
CA GLN A 57 38.03 -5.16 -0.07
C GLN A 57 36.75 -5.57 -0.82
N GLN A 58 35.77 -4.67 -1.00
CA GLN A 58 34.57 -5.01 -1.78
C GLN A 58 34.83 -5.22 -3.28
N LYS A 59 35.91 -4.64 -3.83
CA LYS A 59 36.27 -4.83 -5.25
C LYS A 59 36.93 -6.18 -5.56
N SER A 60 37.45 -6.93 -4.59
CA SER A 60 38.03 -8.25 -4.88
C SER A 60 36.98 -9.37 -4.92
N ILE A 61 35.81 -9.18 -4.30
CA ILE A 61 34.75 -10.21 -4.23
C ILE A 61 33.94 -10.30 -5.55
N VAL A 62 33.94 -9.24 -6.36
CA VAL A 62 33.20 -9.20 -7.65
C VAL A 62 34.00 -9.82 -8.81
N GLY A 63 35.25 -10.26 -8.56
CA GLY A 63 36.15 -10.81 -9.59
C GLY A 63 36.04 -12.31 -9.86
N GLU A 64 35.39 -13.10 -9.00
CA GLU A 64 35.42 -14.58 -9.09
C GLU A 64 34.18 -15.25 -9.70
N GLU A 65 33.07 -14.53 -9.93
CA GLU A 65 31.85 -15.17 -10.47
C GLU A 65 31.79 -15.30 -12.00
N GLN A 66 32.76 -14.76 -12.75
CA GLN A 66 32.73 -14.85 -14.22
C GLN A 66 33.26 -16.17 -14.81
N SER A 67 33.85 -17.07 -14.01
CA SER A 67 34.41 -18.33 -14.52
C SER A 67 33.41 -19.50 -14.61
N SER A 68 32.19 -19.38 -14.07
CA SER A 68 31.20 -20.47 -14.02
C SER A 68 30.24 -20.50 -15.23
N SER A 69 30.18 -19.40 -16.00
CA SER A 69 29.22 -19.24 -17.11
C SER A 69 29.58 -20.04 -18.38
N HIS A 70 30.86 -20.37 -18.60
CA HIS A 70 31.28 -21.07 -19.83
C HIS A 70 31.10 -22.59 -19.78
N HIS A 71 31.04 -23.20 -18.59
CA HIS A 71 30.89 -24.66 -18.47
C HIS A 71 29.44 -25.16 -18.63
N ARG A 72 28.44 -24.32 -18.33
CA ARG A 72 27.01 -24.69 -18.47
C ARG A 72 26.48 -24.66 -19.90
N ARG A 73 27.11 -23.93 -20.82
CA ARG A 73 26.65 -23.85 -22.22
C ARG A 73 27.07 -25.07 -23.07
N ASP A 74 28.08 -25.82 -22.64
CA ASP A 74 28.56 -27.01 -23.36
C ASP A 74 27.78 -28.29 -23.06
N LEU A 75 27.14 -28.38 -21.90
CA LEU A 75 26.32 -29.54 -21.52
C LEU A 75 24.95 -29.56 -22.23
N LEU A 76 24.38 -28.39 -22.55
CA LEU A 76 23.09 -28.29 -23.24
C LEU A 76 23.17 -28.56 -24.75
N ARG A 77 24.35 -28.45 -25.37
CA ARG A 77 24.52 -28.80 -26.80
C ARG A 77 24.73 -30.30 -27.02
N LYS A 78 25.21 -31.05 -26.03
CA LYS A 78 25.38 -32.51 -26.13
C LYS A 78 24.09 -33.30 -25.86
N ALA A 79 23.12 -32.71 -25.18
CA ALA A 79 21.83 -33.36 -24.88
C ALA A 79 20.83 -33.34 -26.05
N LEU A 80 21.05 -32.55 -27.11
CA LEU A 80 20.14 -32.45 -28.27
C LEU A 80 20.54 -33.33 -29.46
N ALA A 81 21.57 -34.17 -29.35
CA ALA A 81 22.06 -35.03 -30.43
C ALA A 81 21.73 -36.53 -30.26
N PHE A 82 21.04 -36.94 -29.20
CA PHE A 82 20.65 -38.33 -28.96
C PHE A 82 19.16 -38.41 -28.62
N GLY A 83 18.31 -38.51 -29.65
CA GLY A 83 16.87 -38.63 -29.44
C GLY A 83 16.06 -38.72 -30.72
N GLY A 84 16.59 -39.42 -31.74
CA GLY A 84 15.85 -39.78 -32.94
C GLY A 84 15.52 -41.27 -32.95
N LEU A 85 14.26 -41.57 -33.31
CA LEU A 85 13.65 -42.88 -33.58
C LEU A 85 13.28 -43.77 -32.37
N LEU A 86 11.96 -43.87 -32.10
CA LEU A 86 11.18 -45.08 -32.34
C LEU A 86 9.67 -44.79 -32.22
N LEU A 87 8.91 -45.40 -33.14
CA LEU A 87 7.45 -45.37 -33.30
C LEU A 87 6.71 -46.07 -32.16
N GLY A 88 5.47 -45.65 -31.86
CA GLY A 88 4.52 -46.46 -31.09
C GLY A 88 3.25 -45.74 -30.65
N ASN A 89 2.14 -46.02 -31.33
CA ASN A 89 0.78 -45.65 -30.94
C ASN A 89 0.42 -46.10 -29.52
N THR A 90 -0.08 -45.20 -28.68
CA THR A 90 -1.24 -45.41 -27.79
C THR A 90 -1.56 -44.09 -27.08
N ALA A 91 -2.66 -43.45 -27.46
CA ALA A 91 -3.19 -42.28 -26.78
C ALA A 91 -3.87 -42.72 -25.48
N VAL A 92 -3.18 -42.55 -24.36
CA VAL A 92 -3.76 -42.59 -23.02
C VAL A 92 -3.76 -41.16 -22.48
N GLN A 93 -4.96 -40.64 -22.27
CA GLN A 93 -5.21 -39.37 -21.63
C GLN A 93 -4.75 -39.43 -20.16
N THR A 94 -3.73 -38.64 -19.82
CA THR A 94 -3.43 -38.30 -18.43
C THR A 94 -3.14 -36.80 -18.28
N LEU A 95 -4.13 -36.14 -17.66
CA LEU A 95 -4.06 -35.04 -16.69
C LEU A 95 -3.40 -33.69 -17.08
N SER A 96 -4.21 -32.65 -17.00
CA SER A 96 -3.80 -31.37 -16.41
C SER A 96 -4.97 -30.76 -15.61
N PRO A 97 -4.85 -30.58 -14.28
CA PRO A 97 -5.92 -30.07 -13.43
C PRO A 97 -5.73 -28.58 -13.08
N TRP A 98 -5.59 -27.73 -14.10
CA TRP A 98 -5.65 -26.27 -13.93
C TRP A 98 -6.46 -25.65 -15.07
N ARG A 99 -7.78 -25.86 -15.04
CA ARG A 99 -8.72 -24.97 -15.72
C ARG A 99 -9.14 -23.90 -14.72
N GLN A 100 -8.58 -22.70 -14.86
CA GLN A 100 -9.20 -21.53 -14.24
C GLN A 100 -10.51 -21.21 -14.98
N PRO A 101 -11.54 -20.70 -14.27
CA PRO A 101 -12.72 -20.17 -14.93
C PRO A 101 -12.33 -18.93 -15.72
N LEU A 102 -12.66 -18.92 -17.01
CA LEU A 102 -12.68 -17.73 -17.85
C LEU A 102 -13.65 -16.71 -17.21
N HIS A 103 -13.11 -15.75 -16.46
CA HIS A 103 -13.86 -14.53 -16.17
C HIS A 103 -13.99 -13.77 -17.50
N LEU A 104 -15.23 -13.68 -17.96
CA LEU A 104 -15.65 -12.90 -19.11
C LEU A 104 -15.25 -11.43 -18.86
N VAL A 105 -14.14 -11.00 -19.46
CA VAL A 105 -13.78 -9.58 -19.54
C VAL A 105 -14.74 -8.95 -20.54
N THR A 106 -15.84 -8.38 -20.05
CA THR A 106 -16.68 -7.49 -20.84
C THR A 106 -15.90 -6.21 -21.11
N ARG A 107 -15.32 -6.10 -22.31
CA ARG A 107 -14.80 -4.84 -22.84
C ARG A 107 -15.98 -3.88 -23.01
N PHE A 108 -16.08 -2.87 -22.14
CA PHE A 108 -16.97 -1.74 -22.37
C PHE A 108 -16.31 -0.81 -23.39
N THR A 109 -16.80 -0.81 -24.63
CA THR A 109 -16.31 0.03 -25.73
C THR A 109 -17.25 1.19 -26.05
N ASP A 110 -17.88 1.81 -25.05
CA ASP A 110 -18.60 3.07 -25.30
C ASP A 110 -18.71 3.97 -24.06
N PRO A 111 -17.94 5.08 -23.97
CA PRO A 111 -18.02 6.01 -22.84
C PRO A 111 -19.26 6.92 -22.89
N ALA A 112 -20.06 6.90 -23.97
CA ALA A 112 -21.22 7.78 -24.12
C ALA A 112 -22.53 7.24 -23.49
N SER A 113 -22.57 5.94 -23.13
CA SER A 113 -23.80 5.28 -22.65
C SER A 113 -23.90 5.13 -21.12
N ALA A 114 -22.93 5.66 -20.35
CA ALA A 114 -22.82 5.42 -18.90
C ALA A 114 -23.63 6.38 -18.00
N SER A 115 -24.36 7.36 -18.56
CA SER A 115 -24.99 8.42 -17.75
C SER A 115 -26.45 8.16 -17.35
N GLU A 116 -27.12 7.11 -17.83
CA GLU A 116 -28.56 6.88 -17.57
C GLU A 116 -28.88 5.64 -16.75
N LEU A 117 -27.89 4.86 -16.33
CA LEU A 117 -28.08 3.77 -15.36
C LEU A 117 -27.73 4.26 -13.96
N GLY A 118 -28.64 5.05 -13.38
CA GLY A 118 -28.75 5.22 -11.92
C GLY A 118 -29.19 3.92 -11.24
N GLY A 119 -28.54 2.81 -11.57
CA GLY A 119 -28.69 1.54 -10.87
C GLY A 119 -28.06 1.75 -9.50
N GLY A 120 -28.89 1.82 -8.45
CA GLY A 120 -28.41 1.81 -7.09
C GLY A 120 -27.43 0.66 -6.94
N MET A 121 -26.15 1.00 -6.69
CA MET A 121 -25.12 0.04 -6.32
C MET A 121 -25.74 -0.90 -5.27
N PRO A 122 -25.64 -2.23 -5.43
CA PRO A 122 -26.20 -3.16 -4.46
C PRO A 122 -25.72 -2.71 -3.09
N GLN A 123 -26.66 -2.42 -2.17
CA GLN A 123 -26.31 -2.01 -0.82
C GLN A 123 -25.53 -3.15 -0.20
N PHE A 124 -24.21 -3.00 -0.17
CA PHE A 124 -23.34 -3.95 0.47
C PHE A 124 -23.68 -3.99 1.96
N GLU A 125 -23.88 -5.20 2.49
CA GLU A 125 -24.28 -5.39 3.88
C GLU A 125 -23.12 -5.03 4.81
N ALA A 126 -23.13 -3.79 5.29
CA ALA A 126 -22.27 -3.35 6.38
C ALA A 126 -22.76 -4.00 7.67
N GLN A 127 -21.99 -4.95 8.21
CA GLN A 127 -22.33 -5.60 9.47
C GLN A 127 -21.45 -5.05 10.60
N ALA A 128 -22.03 -4.16 11.39
CA ALA A 128 -21.37 -3.64 12.58
C ALA A 128 -21.24 -4.70 13.70
N MET A 129 -20.17 -4.61 14.48
CA MET A 129 -19.89 -5.52 15.59
C MET A 129 -19.16 -4.85 16.75
N SER A 130 -19.15 -5.52 17.91
CA SER A 130 -18.35 -5.12 19.05
C SER A 130 -16.86 -5.37 18.81
N THR A 131 -16.00 -4.71 19.58
CA THR A 131 -14.54 -4.92 19.60
C THR A 131 -14.14 -6.36 19.93
N GLY A 132 -14.86 -7.01 20.85
CA GLY A 132 -14.68 -8.42 21.17
C GLY A 132 -14.90 -9.33 19.97
N ARG A 133 -16.06 -9.18 19.32
CA ARG A 133 -16.41 -9.95 18.12
C ARG A 133 -15.49 -9.62 16.95
N ALA A 134 -15.07 -8.37 16.79
CA ALA A 134 -14.11 -7.95 15.77
C ALA A 134 -12.77 -8.69 15.93
N ALA A 135 -12.23 -8.75 17.14
CA ALA A 135 -10.97 -9.45 17.39
C ALA A 135 -11.08 -10.97 17.14
N GLU A 136 -12.18 -11.60 17.55
CA GLU A 136 -12.45 -13.01 17.25
C GLU A 136 -12.57 -13.25 15.75
N PHE A 137 -13.27 -12.36 15.04
CA PHE A 137 -13.47 -12.42 13.61
C PHE A 137 -12.14 -12.30 12.85
N ILE A 138 -11.28 -11.33 13.22
CA ILE A 138 -9.94 -11.17 12.65
C ILE A 138 -9.13 -12.46 12.82
N LYS A 139 -9.13 -13.05 14.03
CA LYS A 139 -8.43 -14.32 14.31
C LYS A 139 -8.95 -15.48 13.49
N GLN A 140 -10.20 -15.46 13.04
CA GLN A 140 -10.77 -16.57 12.27
C GLN A 140 -10.62 -16.37 10.76
N HIS A 141 -10.73 -15.14 10.29
CA HIS A 141 -10.95 -14.85 8.87
C HIS A 141 -9.88 -13.98 8.21
N CYS A 142 -8.91 -13.42 8.95
CA CYS A 142 -7.90 -12.51 8.39
C CYS A 142 -6.49 -13.12 8.47
N GLN A 143 -6.37 -14.43 8.22
CA GLN A 143 -5.12 -15.16 8.40
C GLN A 143 -4.02 -14.73 7.42
N GLY A 144 -4.39 -14.31 6.20
CA GLY A 144 -3.43 -13.84 5.20
C GLY A 144 -2.61 -12.64 5.71
N ILE A 145 -3.27 -11.60 6.20
CA ILE A 145 -2.59 -10.39 6.70
C ILE A 145 -1.85 -10.65 8.01
N LEU A 146 -2.42 -11.47 8.90
CA LEU A 146 -1.75 -11.84 10.16
C LEU A 146 -0.45 -12.60 9.89
N ARG A 147 -0.44 -13.51 8.92
CA ARG A 147 0.78 -14.21 8.48
C ARG A 147 1.78 -13.22 7.89
N ALA A 148 1.35 -12.34 6.99
CA ALA A 148 2.21 -11.34 6.38
C ALA A 148 2.89 -10.45 7.44
N TYR A 149 2.16 -10.03 8.49
CA TYR A 149 2.78 -9.29 9.60
C TYR A 149 3.76 -10.15 10.40
N ASN A 150 3.39 -11.38 10.75
CA ASN A 150 4.27 -12.27 11.52
C ASN A 150 5.58 -12.60 10.80
N GLU A 151 5.53 -12.85 9.49
CA GLU A 151 6.71 -13.17 8.67
C GLU A 151 7.73 -12.03 8.63
N THR A 152 7.28 -10.80 8.79
CA THR A 152 8.16 -9.64 8.77
C THR A 152 8.86 -9.34 10.10
N GLY A 153 8.43 -9.99 11.19
CA GLY A 153 8.97 -9.78 12.54
C GLY A 153 8.81 -8.35 13.09
N ALA A 154 8.03 -7.49 12.42
CA ALA A 154 7.76 -6.14 12.86
C ALA A 154 6.54 -6.11 13.79
N THR A 155 6.52 -5.16 14.72
CA THR A 155 5.28 -4.75 15.39
C THR A 155 4.25 -4.44 14.31
N PRO A 156 3.05 -5.05 14.34
CA PRO A 156 2.08 -4.90 13.26
C PRO A 156 1.61 -3.45 13.22
N VAL A 157 2.21 -2.68 12.32
CA VAL A 157 1.72 -1.37 11.93
C VAL A 157 0.62 -1.63 10.91
N PHE A 158 -0.57 -1.09 11.18
CA PHE A 158 -1.73 -1.37 10.35
C PHE A 158 -1.70 -0.57 9.04
N LEU A 159 -2.34 -1.16 8.05
CA LEU A 159 -2.80 -0.44 6.89
C LEU A 159 -4.14 0.19 7.22
N TYR A 160 -4.30 1.44 6.80
CA TYR A 160 -5.43 2.31 7.06
C TYR A 160 -6.13 2.68 5.78
N ARG A 161 -7.46 2.81 5.87
CA ARG A 161 -8.31 3.41 4.84
C ARG A 161 -9.27 4.38 5.52
N GLY A 162 -9.60 5.46 4.83
CA GLY A 162 -10.64 6.37 5.28
C GLY A 162 -12.01 5.80 4.95
N GLU A 163 -12.83 5.60 5.97
CA GLU A 163 -14.19 5.08 5.86
C GLU A 163 -15.13 5.93 6.68
N ASN A 164 -16.38 6.09 6.26
CA ASN A 164 -17.37 6.88 7.01
C ASN A 164 -18.09 6.03 8.07
N ILE A 165 -17.30 5.40 8.95
CA ILE A 165 -17.76 4.38 9.90
C ILE A 165 -17.28 4.72 11.31
N ASN A 166 -18.16 4.50 12.30
CA ASN A 166 -17.93 4.85 13.70
C ASN A 166 -17.86 3.64 14.65
N ARG A 167 -17.82 2.42 14.12
CA ARG A 167 -17.69 1.16 14.89
C ARG A 167 -17.07 0.06 14.04
N PRO A 168 -16.44 -0.98 14.63
CA PRO A 168 -15.93 -2.11 13.87
C PRO A 168 -17.02 -2.69 12.96
N THR A 169 -16.73 -2.81 11.67
CA THR A 169 -17.73 -3.14 10.66
C THR A 169 -17.14 -4.04 9.59
N LEU A 170 -17.85 -5.11 9.25
CA LEU A 170 -17.53 -5.94 8.10
C LEU A 170 -18.06 -5.23 6.85
N LEU A 171 -17.17 -4.94 5.91
CA LEU A 171 -17.49 -4.36 4.62
C LEU A 171 -17.24 -5.39 3.54
N LYS A 172 -18.24 -5.62 2.69
CA LYS A 172 -18.04 -6.25 1.39
C LYS A 172 -18.01 -5.12 0.39
N CYS A 173 -16.89 -4.83 -0.23
CA CYS A 173 -16.80 -3.74 -1.21
C CYS A 173 -16.09 -4.23 -2.47
N PRO A 174 -16.64 -3.92 -3.65
CA PRO A 174 -15.97 -4.21 -4.91
C PRO A 174 -14.75 -3.28 -5.03
N PRO A 175 -13.69 -3.71 -5.73
CA PRO A 175 -12.56 -2.85 -6.06
C PRO A 175 -13.02 -1.53 -6.68
N ASP A 176 -12.52 -0.42 -6.15
CA ASP A 176 -13.02 0.92 -6.47
C ASP A 176 -11.96 1.80 -7.17
N LEU A 177 -10.75 1.29 -7.40
CA LEU A 177 -9.65 2.08 -7.95
C LEU A 177 -9.86 2.61 -9.37
N MET A 178 -10.78 2.00 -10.13
CA MET A 178 -11.16 2.46 -11.46
C MET A 178 -12.46 3.29 -11.46
N ASP A 179 -13.08 3.51 -10.30
CA ASP A 179 -14.25 4.39 -10.18
C ASP A 179 -13.80 5.86 -10.16
N VAL A 180 -14.46 6.67 -11.00
CA VAL A 180 -14.23 8.12 -11.10
C VAL A 180 -14.61 8.87 -9.82
N ASN A 181 -15.30 8.22 -8.87
CA ASN A 181 -15.71 8.82 -7.61
C ASN A 181 -14.79 8.45 -6.43
N THR A 182 -13.82 7.56 -6.61
CA THR A 182 -12.95 7.09 -5.52
C THR A 182 -11.89 8.13 -5.13
N TYR A 183 -11.36 8.89 -6.10
CA TYR A 183 -10.35 9.93 -5.86
C TYR A 183 -10.94 11.31 -6.10
N GLN A 184 -10.38 12.33 -5.43
CA GLN A 184 -10.78 13.72 -5.60
C GLN A 184 -10.53 14.22 -7.03
N GLU A 185 -9.46 13.73 -7.67
CA GLU A 185 -9.09 13.99 -9.06
C GLU A 185 -9.91 13.17 -10.07
N GLY A 186 -10.82 12.32 -9.59
CA GLY A 186 -11.81 11.57 -10.36
C GLY A 186 -11.33 10.89 -11.64
N LYS A 187 -11.49 11.56 -12.80
CA LYS A 187 -11.28 10.97 -14.12
C LYS A 187 -9.82 10.62 -14.39
N GLU A 188 -8.90 11.48 -13.96
CA GLU A 188 -7.47 11.30 -14.20
C GLU A 188 -6.92 10.11 -13.42
N ALA A 189 -7.35 9.96 -12.16
CA ALA A 189 -6.99 8.82 -11.33
C ALA A 189 -7.55 7.51 -11.91
N ALA A 190 -8.84 7.48 -12.24
CA ALA A 190 -9.47 6.30 -12.85
C ALA A 190 -8.80 5.91 -14.17
N ALA A 191 -8.46 6.87 -15.02
CA ALA A 191 -7.73 6.63 -16.28
C ALA A 191 -6.31 6.08 -16.02
N PHE A 192 -5.62 6.58 -14.99
CA PHE A 192 -4.34 6.03 -14.58
C PHE A 192 -4.46 4.57 -14.12
N PHE A 193 -5.42 4.26 -13.26
CA PHE A 193 -5.63 2.88 -12.77
C PHE A 193 -6.07 1.93 -13.89
N ALA A 194 -6.82 2.40 -14.88
CA ALA A 194 -7.14 1.60 -16.07
C ALA A 194 -5.87 1.25 -16.89
N LYS A 195 -4.92 2.19 -17.03
CA LYS A 195 -3.63 1.90 -17.67
C LYS A 195 -2.76 0.98 -16.79
N MET A 196 -2.83 1.14 -15.48
CA MET A 196 -2.11 0.29 -14.53
C MET A 196 -2.64 -1.15 -14.52
N GLU A 197 -3.95 -1.34 -14.70
CA GLU A 197 -4.58 -2.64 -14.89
C GLU A 197 -3.97 -3.39 -16.07
N GLU A 198 -3.80 -2.74 -17.22
CA GLU A 198 -3.13 -3.33 -18.38
C GLU A 198 -1.64 -3.61 -18.10
N ALA A 199 -0.95 -2.69 -17.43
CA ALA A 199 0.47 -2.86 -17.10
C ALA A 199 0.73 -3.98 -16.09
N MET A 200 -0.25 -4.31 -15.25
CA MET A 200 -0.19 -5.35 -14.22
C MET A 200 -0.86 -6.66 -14.65
N GLU A 201 -1.12 -6.84 -15.95
CA GLU A 201 -1.71 -8.06 -16.49
C GLU A 201 -0.91 -9.31 -16.04
N GLY A 202 -1.62 -10.31 -15.53
CA GLY A 202 -1.05 -11.56 -15.03
C GLY A 202 -0.51 -11.51 -13.59
N LEU A 203 -0.51 -10.34 -12.93
CA LEU A 203 -0.20 -10.24 -11.50
C LEU A 203 -1.43 -10.60 -10.65
N PRO A 204 -1.23 -11.19 -9.45
CA PRO A 204 -2.32 -11.64 -8.58
C PRO A 204 -3.02 -10.50 -7.82
N VAL A 205 -2.43 -9.30 -7.86
CA VAL A 205 -2.97 -8.04 -7.37
C VAL A 205 -2.92 -7.04 -8.51
N ARG A 206 -4.01 -6.31 -8.71
CA ARG A 206 -4.18 -5.29 -9.77
C ARG A 206 -5.40 -4.41 -9.45
N PRO A 207 -5.53 -3.23 -10.07
CA PRO A 207 -6.61 -2.29 -9.78
C PRO A 207 -8.03 -2.88 -9.79
N SER A 208 -8.32 -3.80 -10.73
CA SER A 208 -9.64 -4.45 -10.82
C SER A 208 -9.93 -5.50 -9.75
N LEU A 209 -8.92 -5.89 -8.97
CA LEU A 209 -9.02 -6.93 -7.94
C LEU A 209 -8.80 -6.39 -6.52
N GLY A 210 -8.29 -5.16 -6.40
CA GLY A 210 -7.74 -4.67 -5.16
C GLY A 210 -8.28 -3.33 -4.69
N HIS A 211 -7.88 -3.00 -3.48
CA HIS A 211 -8.21 -1.77 -2.78
C HIS A 211 -6.92 -1.13 -2.29
N LEU A 212 -6.85 0.20 -2.24
CA LEU A 212 -5.72 0.87 -1.61
C LEU A 212 -5.94 1.01 -0.11
N ALA A 213 -4.87 0.80 0.63
CA ALA A 213 -4.73 1.21 2.02
C ALA A 213 -3.34 1.84 2.20
N THR A 214 -3.14 2.62 3.26
CA THR A 214 -1.88 3.30 3.54
C THR A 214 -1.45 3.07 4.97
N SER A 215 -0.15 2.98 5.21
CA SER A 215 0.39 2.91 6.56
C SER A 215 0.43 4.28 7.26
N ASP A 216 0.18 5.37 6.54
CA ASP A 216 0.04 6.70 7.13
C ASP A 216 -1.43 7.04 7.41
N MET A 217 -1.80 7.00 8.69
CA MET A 217 -3.14 7.35 9.16
C MET A 217 -3.61 8.74 8.71
N ARG A 218 -2.70 9.71 8.54
CA ARG A 218 -3.06 11.06 8.06
C ARG A 218 -3.47 11.05 6.59
N SER A 219 -2.78 10.26 5.78
CA SER A 219 -3.14 10.05 4.38
C SER A 219 -4.50 9.36 4.25
N ALA A 220 -4.77 8.34 5.07
CA ALA A 220 -6.08 7.69 5.12
C ALA A 220 -7.21 8.65 5.51
N ALA A 221 -6.93 9.66 6.35
CA ALA A 221 -7.92 10.66 6.76
C ALA A 221 -8.41 11.54 5.61
N ALA A 222 -7.67 11.61 4.49
CA ALA A 222 -8.11 12.32 3.29
C ALA A 222 -9.30 11.62 2.59
N TRP A 223 -9.51 10.33 2.85
CA TRP A 223 -10.59 9.53 2.27
C TRP A 223 -11.82 9.40 3.18
N GLY A 224 -11.68 9.65 4.49
CA GLY A 224 -12.76 9.46 5.47
C GLY A 224 -12.24 9.33 6.90
N THR A 225 -13.02 8.73 7.80
CA THR A 225 -12.54 8.42 9.16
C THR A 225 -11.50 7.31 9.08
N PRO A 226 -10.26 7.52 9.55
CA PRO A 226 -9.24 6.47 9.49
C PRO A 226 -9.67 5.21 10.23
N CYS A 227 -9.60 4.08 9.52
CA CYS A 227 -9.87 2.75 10.03
C CYS A 227 -8.72 1.82 9.63
N SER A 228 -8.22 1.00 10.55
CA SER A 228 -7.39 -0.15 10.15
C SER A 228 -8.21 -1.14 9.35
N VAL A 229 -7.58 -1.67 8.32
CA VAL A 229 -8.20 -2.56 7.33
C VAL A 229 -7.66 -3.96 7.52
N TRP A 230 -8.57 -4.93 7.60
CA TRP A 230 -8.26 -6.34 7.82
C TRP A 230 -8.86 -7.16 6.67
N PRO A 231 -8.06 -7.45 5.63
CA PRO A 231 -8.53 -8.19 4.47
C PRO A 231 -8.99 -9.61 4.83
N LEU A 232 -10.12 -10.00 4.27
CA LEU A 232 -10.73 -11.30 4.52
C LEU A 232 -10.06 -12.41 3.70
N GLY A 233 -10.12 -13.61 4.24
CA GLY A 233 -9.64 -14.82 3.59
C GLY A 233 -8.20 -15.17 3.93
N ASN A 234 -7.78 -16.30 3.37
CA ASN A 234 -6.42 -16.83 3.52
C ASN A 234 -5.51 -16.39 2.38
N GLU A 235 -6.09 -16.12 1.21
CA GLU A 235 -5.38 -15.63 0.03
C GLU A 235 -5.36 -14.11 0.09
N LEU A 236 -4.19 -13.58 0.44
CA LEU A 236 -3.89 -12.15 0.39
C LEU A 236 -2.74 -11.96 -0.58
N HIS A 237 -2.98 -11.11 -1.58
CA HIS A 237 -1.93 -10.56 -2.42
C HIS A 237 -1.81 -9.06 -2.19
N TYR A 238 -0.60 -8.53 -2.25
CA TYR A 238 -0.37 -7.11 -2.07
C TYR A 238 0.72 -6.57 -2.98
N ALA A 239 0.57 -5.31 -3.35
CA ALA A 239 1.55 -4.57 -4.12
C ALA A 239 1.83 -3.19 -3.55
N TRP A 240 3.06 -2.72 -3.68
CA TRP A 240 3.46 -1.36 -3.33
C TRP A 240 4.60 -0.88 -4.23
N LEU A 241 4.79 0.43 -4.35
CA LEU A 241 5.85 1.02 -5.17
C LEU A 241 7.10 1.28 -4.33
N ARG A 242 8.24 0.71 -4.73
CA ARG A 242 9.51 0.84 -3.99
C ARG A 242 9.97 2.29 -3.82
N ASP A 243 9.87 3.07 -4.90
CA ASP A 243 10.44 4.42 -4.98
C ASP A 243 9.39 5.54 -4.84
N ALA A 244 8.12 5.18 -4.60
CA ALA A 244 7.02 6.14 -4.48
C ALA A 244 6.07 5.75 -3.33
N LYS A 245 5.65 6.75 -2.54
CA LYS A 245 4.75 6.53 -1.40
C LYS A 245 3.30 6.25 -1.79
N ALA A 246 2.87 6.70 -2.96
CA ALA A 246 1.50 6.56 -3.42
C ALA A 246 1.46 6.03 -4.85
N PHE A 247 0.42 5.27 -5.17
CA PHE A 247 0.10 4.83 -6.53
C PHE A 247 -0.42 5.97 -7.38
N TRP A 248 -1.05 6.99 -6.79
CA TRP A 248 -1.52 8.15 -7.52
C TRP A 248 -1.38 9.43 -6.69
N PRO A 249 -0.85 10.52 -7.28
CA PRO A 249 -0.17 10.58 -8.57
C PRO A 249 1.24 9.97 -8.52
N VAL A 250 1.58 9.07 -9.47
CA VAL A 250 2.97 8.58 -9.62
C VAL A 250 3.83 9.72 -10.15
N ARG A 251 4.51 10.44 -9.26
CA ARG A 251 5.34 11.62 -9.55
C ARG A 251 4.49 12.75 -10.13
N ALA A 252 4.19 13.75 -9.30
CA ALA A 252 3.30 14.89 -9.56
C ALA A 252 3.57 15.71 -10.85
N GLU A 253 4.61 15.39 -11.61
CA GLU A 253 5.11 16.17 -12.74
C GLU A 253 4.52 15.75 -14.11
N LYS A 254 3.93 14.56 -14.26
CA LYS A 254 3.40 14.09 -15.55
C LYS A 254 1.92 13.73 -15.45
N ARG A 255 1.04 14.59 -15.99
CA ARG A 255 -0.40 14.33 -16.09
C ARG A 255 -0.79 13.38 -17.22
N ASP A 256 0.06 13.23 -18.23
CA ASP A 256 -0.16 12.32 -19.36
C ASP A 256 0.93 11.25 -19.41
N ILE A 257 0.73 10.18 -18.63
CA ILE A 257 1.64 9.04 -18.56
C ILE A 257 1.12 7.97 -19.52
N SER A 258 1.97 7.48 -20.43
CA SER A 258 1.60 6.40 -21.35
C SER A 258 1.50 5.04 -20.63
N VAL A 259 0.81 4.07 -21.23
CA VAL A 259 0.79 2.70 -20.69
C VAL A 259 2.20 2.11 -20.62
N ASP A 260 3.05 2.40 -21.60
CA ASP A 260 4.43 1.90 -21.63
C ASP A 260 5.30 2.50 -20.51
N ASP A 261 5.09 3.76 -20.15
CA ASP A 261 5.72 4.38 -18.99
C ASP A 261 5.28 3.70 -17.68
N ILE A 262 3.98 3.41 -17.55
CA ILE A 262 3.44 2.70 -16.39
C ILE A 262 3.99 1.27 -16.34
N ARG A 263 4.02 0.56 -17.47
CA ARG A 263 4.61 -0.79 -17.58
C ARG A 263 6.09 -0.80 -17.20
N ALA A 264 6.84 0.21 -17.62
CA ALA A 264 8.24 0.38 -17.23
C ALA A 264 8.38 0.65 -15.72
N CYS A 265 7.48 1.45 -15.14
CA CYS A 265 7.42 1.71 -13.70
C CYS A 265 7.08 0.42 -12.94
N VAL A 266 6.00 -0.26 -13.29
CA VAL A 266 5.57 -1.55 -12.70
C VAL A 266 6.73 -2.53 -12.70
N LYS A 267 7.38 -2.75 -13.85
CA LYS A 267 8.50 -3.69 -13.97
C LYS A 267 9.69 -3.37 -13.07
N ARG A 268 9.94 -2.09 -12.77
CA ARG A 268 11.12 -1.64 -12.02
C ARG A 268 10.85 -1.46 -10.53
N GLU A 269 9.68 -0.96 -10.20
CA GLU A 269 9.40 -0.36 -8.89
C GLU A 269 8.37 -1.18 -8.10
N ILE A 270 7.44 -1.88 -8.75
CA ILE A 270 6.41 -2.62 -8.02
C ILE A 270 7.03 -3.79 -7.25
N GLN A 271 6.65 -3.92 -5.98
CA GLN A 271 6.93 -5.09 -5.16
C GLN A 271 5.62 -5.84 -5.01
N VAL A 272 5.58 -7.12 -5.40
CA VAL A 272 4.41 -7.99 -5.21
C VAL A 272 4.75 -9.05 -4.19
N ASP A 273 3.90 -9.19 -3.17
CA ASP A 273 3.99 -10.16 -2.08
C ASP A 273 5.36 -10.20 -1.39
N GLN A 274 6.02 -9.04 -1.32
CA GLN A 274 7.37 -8.89 -0.79
C GLN A 274 7.48 -7.63 0.07
N ASN A 275 8.25 -7.74 1.16
CA ASN A 275 8.71 -6.61 1.97
C ASN A 275 7.57 -5.69 2.45
N LEU A 276 6.43 -6.26 2.87
CA LEU A 276 5.29 -5.48 3.37
C LEU A 276 5.68 -4.59 4.55
N ASP A 277 6.55 -5.06 5.44
CA ASP A 277 7.01 -4.27 6.57
C ASP A 277 7.80 -3.03 6.16
N MET A 278 8.57 -3.11 5.07
CA MET A 278 9.25 -1.93 4.52
C MET A 278 8.23 -0.93 4.02
N ALA A 279 7.24 -1.37 3.22
CA ALA A 279 6.16 -0.51 2.74
C ALA A 279 5.49 0.24 3.89
N VAL A 280 5.16 -0.53 4.94
CA VAL A 280 4.44 -0.03 6.10
C VAL A 280 5.31 0.91 6.96
N LYS A 281 6.57 0.56 7.23
CA LYS A 281 7.52 1.43 7.97
C LYS A 281 7.80 2.74 7.24
N MET A 282 7.80 2.72 5.91
CA MET A 282 8.11 3.88 5.08
C MET A 282 6.89 4.77 4.79
N GLY A 283 5.69 4.38 5.22
CA GLY A 283 4.47 5.16 5.00
C GLY A 283 3.97 5.06 3.56
N HIS A 284 4.08 3.89 2.92
CA HIS A 284 3.59 3.67 1.56
C HIS A 284 2.10 3.28 1.56
N GLU A 285 1.45 3.60 0.45
CA GLU A 285 0.24 2.93 -0.02
C GLU A 285 0.55 1.49 -0.44
N VAL A 286 -0.40 0.62 -0.14
CA VAL A 286 -0.40 -0.80 -0.45
C VAL A 286 -1.73 -1.11 -1.12
N MET A 287 -1.65 -1.66 -2.32
CA MET A 287 -2.79 -2.27 -3.00
C MET A 287 -2.97 -3.67 -2.44
N LEU A 288 -4.15 -3.97 -1.92
CA LEU A 288 -4.52 -5.24 -1.29
C LEU A 288 -5.56 -5.93 -2.15
N SER A 289 -5.34 -7.20 -2.49
CA SER A 289 -6.26 -8.07 -3.23
C SER A 289 -6.55 -9.31 -2.40
N THR A 290 -7.82 -9.66 -2.26
CA THR A 290 -8.28 -10.87 -1.57
C THR A 290 -9.27 -11.64 -2.43
N GLY A 291 -9.29 -12.96 -2.30
CA GLY A 291 -10.28 -13.79 -2.98
C GLY A 291 -11.71 -13.57 -2.48
N GLU A 292 -11.84 -13.12 -1.23
CA GLU A 292 -13.09 -12.72 -0.61
C GLU A 292 -13.15 -11.19 -0.61
N PHE A 293 -13.83 -10.57 -1.59
CA PHE A 293 -13.95 -9.11 -1.77
C PHE A 293 -14.56 -8.40 -0.56
N GLY A 294 -13.75 -8.15 0.46
CA GLY A 294 -14.18 -7.51 1.69
C GLY A 294 -13.08 -7.37 2.73
N PHE A 295 -13.37 -6.54 3.72
CA PHE A 295 -12.48 -6.23 4.83
C PHE A 295 -13.30 -6.10 6.10
N LEU A 296 -12.72 -6.49 7.23
CA LEU A 296 -13.16 -5.90 8.49
C LEU A 296 -12.43 -4.57 8.66
N VAL A 297 -13.17 -3.50 8.89
CA VAL A 297 -12.59 -2.18 9.21
C VAL A 297 -12.81 -1.88 10.69
N VAL A 298 -11.77 -1.37 11.34
CA VAL A 298 -11.78 -1.01 12.76
C VAL A 298 -11.40 0.46 12.87
N PRO A 299 -12.32 1.36 13.25
CA PRO A 299 -11.97 2.76 13.45
C PRO A 299 -10.89 2.90 14.52
N VAL A 300 -9.99 3.87 14.33
CA VAL A 300 -8.82 4.10 15.21
C VAL A 300 -9.20 4.19 16.69
N ALA A 301 -10.36 4.75 17.01
CA ALA A 301 -10.88 4.83 18.38
C ALA A 301 -11.00 3.47 19.11
N TYR A 302 -11.15 2.38 18.36
CA TYR A 302 -11.31 1.01 18.88
C TYR A 302 -10.06 0.14 18.72
N GLU A 303 -9.04 0.60 17.98
CA GLU A 303 -7.88 -0.21 17.63
C GLU A 303 -7.09 -0.71 18.83
N ARG A 304 -6.91 0.14 19.84
CA ARG A 304 -6.20 -0.25 21.07
C ARG A 304 -6.86 -1.45 21.75
N GLU A 305 -8.19 -1.46 21.82
CA GLU A 305 -8.91 -2.57 22.44
C GLU A 305 -8.84 -3.83 21.58
N VAL A 306 -9.03 -3.72 20.27
CA VAL A 306 -8.93 -4.86 19.34
C VAL A 306 -7.52 -5.46 19.39
N ARG A 307 -6.47 -4.63 19.36
CA ARG A 307 -5.06 -5.06 19.48
C ARG A 307 -4.79 -5.83 20.77
N ALA A 308 -5.23 -5.30 21.91
CA ALA A 308 -5.09 -5.98 23.19
C ALA A 308 -5.73 -7.37 23.17
N ARG A 309 -6.92 -7.52 22.56
CA ARG A 309 -7.61 -8.82 22.40
C ARG A 309 -6.95 -9.76 21.41
N LEU A 310 -6.28 -9.21 20.39
CA LEU A 310 -5.47 -9.98 19.44
C LEU A 310 -4.12 -10.41 20.02
N GLY A 311 -3.69 -9.83 21.14
CA GLY A 311 -2.34 -10.04 21.68
C GLY A 311 -1.25 -9.31 20.88
N LEU A 312 -1.64 -8.31 20.08
CA LEU A 312 -0.72 -7.46 19.35
C LEU A 312 -0.39 -6.28 20.27
N GLY A 313 0.82 -6.22 20.81
CA GLY A 313 1.25 -5.17 21.74
C GLY A 313 1.02 -3.75 21.18
N TYR A 314 0.95 -2.77 22.07
CA TYR A 314 0.95 -1.34 21.71
C TYR A 314 2.35 -0.82 21.99
N GLU A 315 3.08 -0.41 20.95
CA GLU A 315 4.32 0.36 21.06
C GLU A 315 4.04 1.82 20.75
#